data_AF-A0A8T2I5U6-F1
#
_entry.id   AF-A0A8T2I5U6-F1
#
_cell.length_a   1.000
_cell.length_b   1.000
_cell.length_c   1.000
_cell.angle_alpha   90.00
_cell.angle_beta   90.00
_cell.angle_gamma   90.00
#
_symmetry.space_group_name_H-M   'P 1'
#
loop_
_entity.id
_entity.type
_entity.pdbx_description
1 polymer ?
#
loop_
_entity_poly.entity_id
_entity_poly.type
_entity_poly.pdbx_seq_one_letter_code
_entity_poly.pdbx_strand_id
1 'polypeptide(L)'
;MAAPLQLRPTMLVNGSAKSSFRGMTNAFQQLSVSQSAVSRSTGLKIEASRICDLTGKKANNGYVVTFSHKRNKKLQHVNLQYKKIYWPEGQRWVKLRVCTRAIKTVEKKGLQVMANEAGIDLWKLPFEDARPGRLEWVAAQPKNPPMAKNPRKMKNPEKLAASKKTPLVARYSYGKIEYVRSDSI
;
A
#
# COMPACT_ATOMS: atom_id res chain seq x y z
N MET A 1 -30.09 -37.60 -13.36
CA MET A 1 -31.34 -36.83 -13.22
C MET A 1 -30.99 -35.35 -13.40
N ALA A 2 -31.15 -34.85 -14.63
CA ALA A 2 -30.77 -33.50 -15.03
C ALA A 2 -32.04 -32.64 -15.15
N ALA A 3 -32.04 -31.45 -14.54
CA ALA A 3 -33.16 -30.52 -14.57
C ALA A 3 -33.24 -29.79 -15.93
N PRO A 4 -34.43 -29.60 -16.52
CA PRO A 4 -34.56 -28.91 -17.80
C PRO A 4 -34.41 -27.40 -17.65
N LEU A 5 -33.55 -26.81 -18.50
CA LEU A 5 -33.35 -25.37 -18.65
C LEU A 5 -34.59 -24.76 -19.32
N GLN A 6 -35.28 -23.85 -18.64
CA GLN A 6 -36.38 -23.08 -19.22
C GLN A 6 -35.84 -21.91 -20.06
N LEU A 7 -36.22 -21.87 -21.34
CA LEU A 7 -35.94 -20.78 -22.26
C LEU A 7 -36.79 -19.55 -21.90
N ARG A 8 -36.16 -18.38 -21.80
CA ARG A 8 -36.85 -17.10 -21.57
C ARG A 8 -37.42 -16.55 -22.90
N PRO A 9 -38.65 -16.01 -22.90
CA PRO A 9 -39.24 -15.42 -24.09
C PRO A 9 -38.57 -14.08 -24.46
N THR A 10 -38.29 -13.93 -25.75
CA THR A 10 -37.84 -12.70 -26.41
C THR A 10 -39.01 -11.74 -26.56
N MET A 11 -38.98 -10.62 -25.84
CA MET A 11 -39.91 -9.51 -26.07
C MET A 11 -39.38 -8.63 -27.20
N LEU A 12 -40.02 -8.72 -28.37
CA LEU A 12 -39.97 -7.70 -29.41
C LEU A 12 -40.86 -6.53 -28.98
N VAL A 13 -40.28 -5.34 -28.79
CA VAL A 13 -41.04 -4.09 -28.77
C VAL A 13 -40.42 -3.14 -29.78
N ASN A 14 -41.14 -2.95 -30.88
CA ASN A 14 -40.95 -1.85 -31.81
C ASN A 14 -41.47 -0.55 -31.19
N GLY A 15 -40.69 0.52 -31.34
CA GLY A 15 -41.25 1.77 -31.82
C GLY A 15 -41.49 2.91 -30.82
N SER A 16 -40.89 4.04 -31.18
CA SER A 16 -41.39 5.41 -31.02
C SER A 16 -41.00 6.15 -29.74
N ALA A 17 -39.90 6.89 -29.85
CA ALA A 17 -39.59 8.03 -29.01
C ALA A 17 -40.67 9.11 -29.15
N LYS A 18 -41.39 9.40 -28.07
CA LYS A 18 -42.06 10.70 -27.87
C LYS A 18 -41.86 11.15 -26.44
N SER A 19 -41.17 12.28 -26.32
CA SER A 19 -40.95 13.04 -25.10
C SER A 19 -42.26 13.56 -24.52
N SER A 20 -42.48 13.36 -23.23
CA SER A 20 -43.51 14.07 -22.45
C SER A 20 -42.97 14.48 -21.08
N PHE A 21 -41.88 15.24 -21.07
CA PHE A 21 -41.55 16.06 -19.90
C PHE A 21 -42.50 17.25 -19.84
N ARG A 22 -43.64 17.06 -19.17
CA ARG A 22 -44.44 18.17 -18.62
C ARG A 22 -45.04 17.73 -17.29
N GLY A 23 -44.65 18.42 -16.21
CA GLY A 23 -45.51 18.53 -15.03
C GLY A 23 -45.18 17.70 -13.80
N MET A 24 -43.91 17.38 -13.51
CA MET A 24 -43.52 16.96 -12.16
C MET A 24 -42.75 18.09 -11.49
N THR A 25 -43.45 18.85 -10.64
CA THR A 25 -42.80 19.70 -9.65
C THR A 25 -41.93 18.82 -8.78
N ASN A 26 -40.61 19.06 -8.78
CA ASN A 26 -39.67 18.41 -7.88
C ASN A 26 -39.99 18.86 -6.45
N ALA A 27 -40.89 18.15 -5.78
CA ALA A 27 -40.93 18.14 -4.33
C ALA A 27 -39.62 17.52 -3.88
N PHE A 28 -38.67 18.37 -3.51
CA PHE A 28 -37.37 17.99 -2.98
C PHE A 28 -37.60 17.30 -1.63
N GLN A 29 -37.86 15.99 -1.65
CA GLN A 29 -37.84 15.19 -0.45
C GLN A 29 -36.40 15.20 0.05
N GLN A 30 -36.21 15.87 1.18
CA GLN A 30 -34.93 15.94 1.86
C GLN A 30 -34.65 14.54 2.46
N LEU A 31 -34.05 13.67 1.66
CA LEU A 31 -33.45 12.44 2.13
C LEU A 31 -32.42 12.84 3.18
N SER A 32 -32.68 12.48 4.45
CA SER A 32 -31.69 12.53 5.51
C SER A 32 -30.61 11.51 5.16
N VAL A 33 -29.65 11.92 4.34
CA VAL A 33 -28.40 11.20 4.17
C VAL A 33 -27.75 11.27 5.54
N SER A 34 -27.89 10.20 6.31
CA SER A 34 -26.97 9.88 7.38
C SER A 34 -25.63 9.71 6.70
N GLN A 35 -24.90 10.82 6.57
CA GLN A 35 -23.50 10.82 6.21
C GLN A 35 -22.80 10.15 7.39
N SER A 36 -22.80 8.82 7.41
CA SER A 36 -21.66 8.10 7.93
C SER A 36 -20.52 8.48 6.99
N ALA A 37 -19.88 9.60 7.32
CA ALA A 37 -18.55 9.89 6.84
C ALA A 37 -17.68 8.74 7.34
N VAL A 38 -17.64 7.65 6.58
CA VAL A 38 -16.53 6.71 6.61
C VAL A 38 -15.37 7.60 6.19
N SER A 39 -14.71 8.20 7.17
CA SER A 39 -13.45 8.87 6.96
C SER A 39 -12.63 7.84 6.21
N ARG A 40 -12.39 8.09 4.93
CA ARG A 40 -11.40 7.32 4.18
C ARG A 40 -10.14 7.58 4.98
N SER A 41 -9.74 6.61 5.81
CA SER A 41 -8.55 6.71 6.64
C SER A 41 -7.44 7.18 5.71
N THR A 42 -7.15 8.47 5.80
CA THR A 42 -6.11 9.14 5.03
C THR A 42 -4.89 8.30 5.32
N GLY A 43 -4.34 7.65 4.30
CA GLY A 43 -3.27 6.66 4.45
C GLY A 43 -2.28 7.19 5.47
N LEU A 44 -2.16 6.47 6.60
CA LEU A 44 -1.41 6.89 7.78
C LEU A 44 -0.02 7.31 7.32
N LYS A 45 0.17 8.62 7.16
CA LYS A 45 1.47 9.19 6.87
C LYS A 45 2.22 9.00 8.17
N ILE A 46 3.27 8.19 8.17
CA ILE A 46 4.24 8.20 9.27
C ILE A 46 4.79 9.62 9.27
N GLU A 47 4.21 10.49 10.09
CA GLU A 47 4.55 11.90 10.09
C GLU A 47 6.02 12.03 10.47
N ALA A 48 6.76 12.87 9.74
CA ALA A 48 8.17 13.14 10.01
C ALA A 48 8.40 13.91 11.34
N SER A 49 7.40 13.98 12.23
CA SER A 49 7.49 14.52 13.57
C SER A 49 8.31 13.61 14.49
N ARG A 50 9.05 14.15 15.49
CA ARG A 50 9.86 13.33 16.43
C ARG A 50 8.97 12.69 17.50
N ILE A 51 8.09 11.78 17.08
CA ILE A 51 7.12 11.06 17.92
C ILE A 51 7.33 9.55 17.73
N CYS A 52 7.11 8.79 18.80
CA CYS A 52 7.09 7.33 18.74
C CYS A 52 5.77 6.84 18.16
N ASP A 53 5.81 6.03 17.11
CA ASP A 53 4.60 5.56 16.42
C ASP A 53 3.68 4.76 17.37
N LEU A 54 4.22 3.79 18.12
CA LEU A 54 3.42 2.91 18.99
C LEU A 54 2.91 3.55 20.30
N THR A 55 3.60 4.55 20.85
CA THR A 55 3.29 5.08 22.19
C THR A 55 2.94 6.56 22.21
N GLY A 56 3.07 7.27 21.08
CA GLY A 56 2.81 8.70 21.00
C GLY A 56 3.77 9.57 21.81
N LYS A 57 4.86 9.01 22.36
CA LYS A 57 5.82 9.77 23.17
C LYS A 57 6.48 10.87 22.35
N LYS A 58 6.40 12.10 22.87
CA LYS A 58 6.96 13.32 22.29
C LYS A 58 8.04 13.91 23.19
N ALA A 59 8.78 14.88 22.66
CA ALA A 59 9.79 15.59 23.41
C ALA A 59 9.19 16.31 24.63
N ASN A 60 9.95 16.35 25.73
CA ASN A 60 9.60 17.10 26.92
C ASN A 60 10.29 18.46 26.94
N ASN A 61 9.63 19.49 27.48
CA ASN A 61 10.24 20.79 27.71
C ASN A 61 11.04 20.72 29.02
N GLY A 62 12.32 21.12 28.99
CA GLY A 62 13.19 21.14 30.15
C GLY A 62 14.14 22.34 30.16
N TYR A 63 15.01 22.36 31.16
CA TYR A 63 16.05 23.38 31.30
C TYR A 63 17.42 22.73 31.46
N VAL A 64 18.45 23.40 30.94
CA VAL A 64 19.83 23.19 31.35
C VAL A 64 20.14 24.24 32.41
N VAL A 65 20.44 23.78 33.63
CA VAL A 65 20.80 24.64 34.75
C VAL A 65 22.31 24.72 34.84
N THR A 66 22.85 25.93 34.84
CA THR A 66 24.29 26.17 35.02
C THR A 66 24.66 26.23 36.51
N PHE A 67 25.96 26.21 36.82
CA PHE A 67 26.46 26.34 38.19
C PHE A 67 25.91 27.59 38.92
N SER A 68 25.79 28.72 38.21
CA SER A 68 25.20 29.97 38.71
C SER A 68 23.66 29.98 38.70
N HIS A 69 23.00 28.82 38.58
CA HIS A 69 21.54 28.66 38.55
C HIS A 69 20.81 29.38 37.39
N LYS A 70 21.52 29.83 36.36
CA LYS A 70 20.87 30.35 35.14
C LYS A 70 20.21 29.20 34.39
N ARG A 71 18.93 29.36 34.04
CA ARG A 71 18.08 28.33 33.41
C ARG A 71 17.93 28.60 31.91
N ASN A 72 18.52 27.74 31.08
CA ASN A 72 18.41 27.81 29.63
C ASN A 72 17.38 26.80 29.12
N LYS A 73 16.41 27.23 28.31
CA LYS A 73 15.37 26.34 27.75
C LYS A 73 16.01 25.27 26.85
N LYS A 74 15.60 24.02 26.99
CA LYS A 74 16.03 22.89 26.14
C LYS A 74 14.88 21.90 25.93
N LEU A 75 14.80 21.32 24.73
CA LEU A 75 13.91 20.19 24.46
C LEU A 75 14.64 18.86 24.76
N GLN A 76 14.03 18.03 25.59
CA GLN A 76 14.47 16.67 25.88
C GLN A 76 13.81 15.72 24.87
N HIS A 77 14.56 15.29 23.86
CA HIS A 77 14.05 14.40 22.83
C HIS A 77 13.90 12.96 23.32
N VAL A 78 12.93 12.24 22.74
CA VAL A 78 12.76 10.81 22.93
C VAL A 78 13.87 10.07 22.17
N ASN A 79 14.41 9.00 22.76
CA ASN A 79 15.32 8.10 22.07
C ASN A 79 14.54 7.24 21.05
N LEU A 80 14.39 7.76 19.83
CA LEU A 80 13.68 7.14 18.71
C LEU A 80 14.68 6.40 17.81
N GLN A 81 14.31 5.19 17.39
CA GLN A 81 15.13 4.33 16.54
C GLN A 81 14.28 3.73 15.42
N TYR A 82 14.83 3.65 14.22
CA TYR A 82 14.21 2.88 13.13
C TYR A 82 14.54 1.40 13.32
N LYS A 83 13.51 0.59 13.56
CA LYS A 83 13.66 -0.85 13.79
C LYS A 83 12.63 -1.63 12.99
N LYS A 84 13.04 -2.83 12.58
CA LYS A 84 12.17 -3.85 12.01
C LYS A 84 11.68 -4.74 13.15
N ILE A 85 10.38 -4.83 13.33
CA ILE A 85 9.77 -5.68 14.35
C ILE A 85 9.01 -6.79 13.64
N TYR A 86 9.22 -8.04 14.09
CA TYR A 86 8.52 -9.18 13.53
C TYR A 86 7.06 -9.20 13.97
N TRP A 87 6.15 -9.39 13.01
CA TRP A 87 4.73 -9.57 13.27
C TRP A 87 4.32 -11.00 12.93
N PRO A 88 3.95 -11.82 13.93
CA PRO A 88 3.70 -13.25 13.72
C PRO A 88 2.46 -13.51 12.87
N GLU A 89 1.37 -12.75 13.07
CA GLU A 89 0.09 -12.97 12.36
C GLU A 89 0.20 -12.70 10.86
N GLY A 90 0.96 -11.68 10.47
CA GLY A 90 1.20 -11.37 9.05
C GLY A 90 2.45 -12.00 8.45
N GLN A 91 3.22 -12.76 9.24
CA GLN A 91 4.49 -13.39 8.84
C GLN A 91 5.40 -12.41 8.06
N ARG A 92 5.61 -11.23 8.64
CA ARG A 92 6.37 -10.14 8.02
C ARG A 92 7.05 -9.26 9.05
N TRP A 93 8.09 -8.58 8.61
CA TRP A 93 8.82 -7.58 9.39
C TRP A 93 8.25 -6.20 9.09
N VAL A 94 7.79 -5.48 10.10
CA VAL A 94 7.25 -4.12 9.94
C VAL A 94 8.33 -3.10 10.31
N LYS A 95 8.59 -2.13 9.43
CA LYS A 95 9.51 -1.02 9.68
C LYS A 95 8.77 0.09 10.42
N LEU A 96 9.23 0.40 11.64
CA LEU A 96 8.64 1.41 12.51
C LEU A 96 9.71 2.32 13.12
N ARG A 97 9.32 3.55 13.48
CA ARG A 97 10.14 4.45 14.28
C ARG A 97 9.66 4.39 15.72
N VAL A 98 10.37 3.62 16.53
CA VAL A 98 9.96 3.26 17.89
C VAL A 98 10.90 3.84 18.93
N CYS A 99 10.35 4.17 20.10
CA CYS A 99 11.18 4.50 21.25
C CYS A 99 11.72 3.23 21.92
N THR A 100 12.86 3.33 22.61
CA THR A 100 13.47 2.18 23.30
C THR A 100 12.55 1.56 24.35
N ARG A 101 11.73 2.37 25.04
CA ARG A 101 10.72 1.86 25.98
C ARG A 101 9.63 1.05 25.27
N ALA A 102 9.23 1.46 24.06
CA ALA A 102 8.23 0.73 23.28
C ALA A 102 8.75 -0.63 22.83
N ILE A 103 10.04 -0.75 22.46
CA ILE A 103 10.66 -2.04 22.11
C ILE A 103 10.47 -3.05 23.25
N LYS A 104 10.83 -2.66 24.49
CA LYS A 104 10.63 -3.49 25.68
C LYS A 104 9.16 -3.82 25.95
N THR A 105 8.23 -2.93 25.63
CA THR A 105 6.79 -3.20 25.78
C THR A 105 6.26 -4.15 24.72
N VAL A 106 6.74 -4.04 23.49
CA VAL A 106 6.38 -4.96 22.39
C VAL A 106 6.83 -6.37 22.69
N GLU A 107 8.01 -6.56 23.28
CA GLU A 107 8.48 -7.88 23.74
C GLU A 107 7.56 -8.48 24.83
N LYS A 108 6.90 -7.65 25.63
CA LYS A 108 6.03 -8.11 26.74
C LYS A 108 4.58 -8.33 26.32
N LYS A 109 3.99 -7.38 25.59
CA LYS A 109 2.57 -7.40 25.21
C LYS A 109 2.32 -7.97 23.80
N GLY A 110 3.33 -7.97 22.95
CA GLY A 110 3.19 -8.22 21.52
C GLY A 110 2.91 -6.94 20.70
N LEU A 111 3.21 -7.02 19.41
CA LEU A 111 3.06 -5.88 18.49
C LEU A 111 1.60 -5.57 18.17
N GLN A 112 0.76 -6.60 18.01
CA GLN A 112 -0.64 -6.46 17.59
C GLN A 112 -1.46 -5.63 18.60
N VAL A 113 -1.33 -5.97 19.89
CA VAL A 113 -2.03 -5.27 20.97
C VAL A 113 -1.63 -3.79 21.00
N MET A 114 -0.33 -3.51 20.93
CA MET A 114 0.16 -2.13 20.91
C MET A 114 -0.27 -1.34 19.67
N ALA A 115 -0.32 -1.99 18.50
CA ALA A 115 -0.76 -1.34 17.27
C ALA A 115 -2.25 -0.97 17.34
N ASN A 116 -3.08 -1.85 17.91
CA ASN A 116 -4.50 -1.58 18.15
C ASN A 116 -4.71 -0.45 19.17
N GLU A 117 -3.96 -0.45 20.29
CA GLU A 117 -3.95 0.64 21.28
C GLU A 117 -3.59 2.00 20.63
N ALA A 118 -2.66 1.99 19.67
CA ALA A 118 -2.23 3.18 18.94
C ALA A 118 -3.13 3.56 17.74
N GLY A 119 -4.09 2.71 17.35
CA GLY A 119 -4.92 2.91 16.16
C GLY A 119 -4.15 2.80 14.83
N ILE A 120 -3.10 1.98 14.78
CA ILE A 120 -2.21 1.84 13.62
C ILE A 120 -2.53 0.56 12.85
N ASP A 121 -2.85 0.72 11.57
CA ASP A 121 -3.04 -0.40 10.65
C ASP A 121 -1.69 -0.97 10.19
N LEU A 122 -1.29 -2.11 10.74
CA LEU A 122 -0.02 -2.75 10.39
C LEU A 122 0.11 -3.10 8.90
N TRP A 123 -1.00 -3.33 8.19
CA TRP A 123 -1.01 -3.67 6.75
C TRP A 123 -0.62 -2.52 5.83
N LYS A 124 -0.75 -1.27 6.28
CA LYS A 124 -0.43 -0.09 5.48
C LYS A 124 1.03 0.35 5.63
N LEU A 125 1.75 -0.19 6.62
CA LEU A 125 3.12 0.19 6.93
C LEU A 125 4.13 -0.48 6.00
N PRO A 126 5.30 0.16 5.77
CA PRO A 126 6.39 -0.46 5.05
C PRO A 126 6.85 -1.75 5.75
N PHE A 127 6.96 -2.83 4.99
CA PHE A 127 7.29 -4.15 5.52
C PHE A 127 8.29 -4.90 4.62
N GLU A 128 8.90 -5.93 5.18
CA GLU A 128 9.64 -6.97 4.47
C GLU A 128 8.94 -8.31 4.71
N ASP A 129 8.57 -9.02 3.65
CA ASP A 129 7.91 -10.33 3.76
C ASP A 129 8.87 -11.36 4.37
N ALA A 130 8.37 -12.18 5.29
CA ALA A 130 9.10 -13.33 5.84
C ALA A 130 8.52 -14.68 5.36
N ARG A 131 7.51 -14.66 4.48
CA ARG A 131 6.84 -15.86 3.97
C ARG A 131 7.72 -16.60 2.95
N PRO A 132 8.14 -17.85 3.21
CA PRO A 132 9.07 -18.57 2.33
C PRO A 132 8.54 -18.74 0.90
N GLY A 133 7.29 -19.18 0.74
CA GLY A 133 6.70 -19.35 -0.60
C GLY A 133 6.58 -18.04 -1.40
N ARG A 134 6.41 -16.88 -0.73
CA ARG A 134 6.45 -15.59 -1.43
C ARG A 134 7.88 -15.20 -1.79
N LEU A 135 8.85 -15.44 -0.91
CA LEU A 135 10.25 -15.18 -1.20
C LEU A 135 10.73 -16.01 -2.41
N GLU A 136 10.36 -17.29 -2.47
CA GLU A 136 10.61 -18.17 -3.62
C GLU A 136 9.93 -17.65 -4.88
N TRP A 137 8.66 -17.25 -4.80
CA TRP A 137 7.92 -16.70 -5.93
C TRP A 137 8.54 -15.39 -6.45
N VAL A 138 8.97 -14.49 -5.54
CA VAL A 138 9.67 -13.24 -5.88
C VAL A 138 11.05 -13.53 -6.46
N ALA A 139 11.77 -14.54 -5.96
CA ALA A 139 13.07 -14.95 -6.47
C ALA A 139 12.97 -15.61 -7.86
N ALA A 140 11.93 -16.42 -8.09
CA ALA A 140 11.65 -17.04 -9.38
C ALA A 140 11.26 -16.00 -10.44
N GLN A 141 10.81 -14.82 -10.03
CA GLN A 141 10.42 -13.74 -10.93
C GLN A 141 11.53 -12.70 -11.05
N PRO A 142 12.25 -12.65 -12.17
CA PRO A 142 13.22 -11.60 -12.38
C PRO A 142 12.51 -10.24 -12.32
N LYS A 143 13.08 -9.29 -11.58
CA LYS A 143 12.60 -7.90 -11.59
C LYS A 143 12.68 -7.39 -13.02
N ASN A 144 11.54 -7.22 -13.68
CA ASN A 144 11.52 -6.61 -15.00
C ASN A 144 11.71 -5.10 -14.85
N PRO A 145 12.59 -4.46 -15.64
CA PRO A 145 12.66 -3.01 -15.70
C PRO A 145 11.27 -2.43 -16.03
N PRO A 146 10.87 -1.31 -15.40
CA PRO A 146 9.59 -0.67 -15.70
C PRO A 146 9.61 -0.18 -17.15
N MET A 147 9.01 -0.96 -18.06
CA MET A 147 8.86 -0.58 -19.46
C MET A 147 7.44 -0.11 -19.73
N ALA A 148 7.31 0.93 -20.55
CA ALA A 148 6.03 1.26 -21.14
C ALA A 148 5.51 0.07 -21.97
N LYS A 149 4.20 -0.18 -21.91
CA LYS A 149 3.56 -1.18 -22.77
C LYS A 149 3.79 -0.77 -24.22
N ASN A 150 4.50 -1.59 -24.99
CA ASN A 150 4.67 -1.35 -26.43
C ASN A 150 3.44 -1.89 -27.19
N PRO A 151 2.52 -1.03 -27.66
CA PRO A 151 1.32 -1.49 -28.36
C PRO A 151 1.64 -2.10 -29.73
N ARG A 152 2.78 -1.76 -30.33
CA ARG A 152 3.23 -2.25 -31.64
C ARG A 152 4.10 -3.51 -31.54
N LYS A 153 4.20 -4.13 -30.36
CA LYS A 153 4.96 -5.38 -30.19
C LYS A 153 4.33 -6.48 -31.04
N MET A 154 5.11 -7.05 -31.96
CA MET A 154 4.69 -8.24 -32.71
C MET A 154 4.36 -9.36 -31.72
N LYS A 155 3.19 -9.98 -31.88
CA LYS A 155 2.71 -11.06 -30.99
C LYS A 155 3.02 -12.46 -31.51
N ASN A 156 3.33 -12.60 -32.80
CA ASN A 156 3.61 -13.89 -33.41
C ASN A 156 5.07 -14.30 -33.11
N PRO A 157 5.29 -15.43 -32.42
CA PRO A 157 6.63 -15.89 -32.01
C PRO A 157 7.50 -16.36 -33.20
N GLU A 158 6.91 -17.00 -34.20
CA GLU A 158 7.64 -17.52 -35.39
C GLU A 158 8.22 -16.37 -36.21
N LYS A 159 7.44 -15.29 -36.41
CA LYS A 159 7.91 -14.09 -37.10
C LYS A 159 9.01 -13.35 -36.35
N LEU A 160 9.02 -13.44 -35.01
CA LEU A 160 10.07 -12.88 -34.17
C LEU A 160 11.36 -13.69 -34.28
N ALA A 161 11.25 -15.02 -34.27
CA ALA A 161 12.39 -15.93 -34.42
C ALA A 161 13.03 -15.84 -35.82
N ALA A 162 12.23 -15.65 -36.87
CA ALA A 162 12.74 -15.48 -38.24
C ALA A 162 13.34 -14.09 -38.52
N SER A 163 13.16 -13.11 -37.61
CA SER A 163 13.66 -11.75 -37.82
C SER A 163 15.17 -11.68 -37.60
N LYS A 164 15.89 -11.16 -38.59
CA LYS A 164 17.33 -10.82 -38.46
C LYS A 164 17.61 -9.74 -37.40
N LYS A 165 16.59 -8.97 -37.01
CA LYS A 165 16.68 -7.95 -35.96
C LYS A 165 15.94 -8.46 -34.73
N THR A 166 16.65 -9.18 -33.86
CA THR A 166 16.08 -9.61 -32.59
C THR A 166 15.91 -8.42 -31.65
N PRO A 167 14.78 -8.35 -30.92
CA PRO A 167 14.48 -7.19 -30.09
C PRO A 167 15.45 -7.11 -28.91
N LEU A 168 15.85 -5.89 -28.59
CA LEU A 168 16.56 -5.59 -27.34
C LEU A 168 15.59 -5.76 -26.16
N VAL A 169 15.96 -6.59 -25.21
CA VAL A 169 15.21 -6.79 -23.96
C VAL A 169 15.93 -6.05 -22.84
N ALA A 170 15.18 -5.23 -22.11
CA ALA A 170 15.71 -4.55 -20.93
C ALA A 170 15.83 -5.56 -19.78
N ARG A 171 17.00 -5.62 -19.14
CA ARG A 171 17.23 -6.41 -17.92
C ARG A 171 18.01 -5.61 -16.89
N TYR A 172 17.86 -5.94 -15.61
CA TYR A 172 18.79 -5.44 -14.60
C TYR A 172 20.08 -6.26 -14.66
N SER A 173 21.21 -5.57 -14.84
CA SER A 173 22.56 -6.12 -14.80
C SER A 173 23.34 -5.26 -13.81
N TYR A 174 23.83 -5.85 -12.72
CA TYR A 174 24.52 -5.12 -11.64
C TYR A 174 23.78 -3.88 -11.11
N GLY A 175 22.44 -3.92 -11.09
CA GLY A 175 21.61 -2.80 -10.63
C GLY A 175 21.38 -1.67 -11.66
N LYS A 176 21.96 -1.78 -12.86
CA LYS A 176 21.69 -0.89 -14.00
C LYS A 176 20.73 -1.56 -14.99
N ILE A 177 19.91 -0.76 -15.67
CA ILE A 177 19.09 -1.24 -16.79
C ILE A 177 19.99 -1.33 -18.02
N GLU A 178 20.15 -2.55 -18.55
CA GLU A 178 20.89 -2.82 -19.77
C GLU A 178 19.97 -3.42 -20.83
N TYR A 179 20.19 -3.02 -22.08
CA TYR A 179 19.45 -3.53 -23.23
C TYR A 179 20.33 -4.52 -23.97
N VAL A 180 19.98 -5.81 -23.85
CA VAL A 180 20.74 -6.90 -24.45
C VAL A 180 19.85 -7.57 -25.51
N ARG A 181 20.43 -8.01 -26.63
CA ARG A 181 19.66 -8.81 -27.61
C ARG A 181 19.34 -10.18 -26.99
N SER A 182 18.20 -10.75 -27.34
CA SER A 182 17.75 -12.04 -26.80
C SER A 182 18.74 -13.18 -27.00
N ASP A 183 19.53 -13.13 -28.07
CA ASP A 183 20.33 -14.26 -28.56
C ASP A 183 21.74 -14.32 -27.95
N SER A 184 22.14 -13.27 -27.25
CA SER A 184 23.44 -13.13 -26.58
C SER A 184 23.41 -13.65 -25.13
N ILE A 185 22.58 -14.66 -24.87
CA ILE A 185 22.40 -15.32 -23.56
C ILE A 185 22.88 -16.76 -23.68
#